data_AF-A0A960P025-F1
#
_entry.id   AF-A0A960P025-F1
#
_cell.length_a   1.000
_cell.length_b   1.000
_cell.length_c   1.000
_cell.angle_alpha   90.00
_cell.angle_beta   90.00
_cell.angle_gamma   90.00
#
_symmetry.space_group_name_H-M   'P 1'
#
loop_
_entity.id
_entity.type
_entity.pdbx_description
1 polymer ?
#
loop_
_entity_poly.entity_id
_entity_poly.type
_entity_poly.pdbx_seq_one_letter_code
_entity_poly.pdbx_strand_id
1 'polypeptide(L)' 'MALNIKNAQVEHLASEVSEITGETKTEAIRRALEERKQRLAFHVVRENRAEDLRHFLEREVWSVIRARATSRRGGVR' A
#
# COMPACT_ATOMS: atom_id res chain seq x y z
N MET A 1 -11.08 19.76 13.04
CA MET A 1 -10.33 20.09 14.27
C MET A 1 -8.95 20.58 13.85
N ALA A 2 -8.45 21.68 14.42
CA ALA A 2 -7.14 22.25 14.06
C ALA A 2 -6.01 21.48 14.77
N LEU A 3 -5.06 20.96 14.00
CA LEU A 3 -3.86 20.28 14.51
C LEU A 3 -2.80 21.36 14.78
N ASN A 4 -2.44 21.59 16.06
CA ASN A 4 -1.38 22.54 16.40
C ASN A 4 -0.02 21.83 16.36
N ILE A 5 0.69 21.93 15.23
CA ILE A 5 2.04 21.40 15.09
C ILE A 5 3.02 22.47 15.59
N LYS A 6 3.45 22.37 16.85
CA LYS A 6 4.48 23.25 17.44
C LYS A 6 5.89 22.79 17.04
N ASN A 7 6.19 22.79 15.74
CA ASN A 7 7.50 22.43 15.23
C ASN A 7 7.95 23.46 14.19
N ALA A 8 8.99 24.24 14.52
CA ALA A 8 9.55 25.29 13.67
C ALA A 8 10.02 24.76 12.30
N GLN A 9 10.49 23.51 12.24
CA GLN A 9 10.90 22.88 10.98
C GLN A 9 9.70 22.64 10.06
N VAL A 10 8.54 22.28 10.61
CA VAL A 10 7.31 22.08 9.83
C VAL A 10 6.78 23.40 9.31
N GLU A 11 6.84 24.47 10.12
CA GLU A 11 6.45 25.81 9.67
C GLU A 11 7.35 26.33 8.54
N HIS A 12 8.66 26.07 8.61
CA HIS A 12 9.61 26.44 7.56
C HIS A 12 9.29 25.71 6.26
N LEU A 13 9.16 24.37 6.31
CA LEU A 13 8.81 23.56 5.15
C LEU A 13 7.46 23.97 4.55
N ALA A 14 6.47 24.25 5.39
CA ALA A 14 5.18 24.72 4.92
C ALA A 14 5.29 26.10 4.26
N SER A 15 6.15 27.00 4.75
CA SER A 15 6.42 28.30 4.12
C SER A 15 7.06 28.13 2.74
N GLU A 16 8.13 27.34 2.64
CA GLU A 16 8.83 27.11 1.38
C GLU A 16 7.90 26.50 0.33
N VAL A 17 7.14 25.47 0.71
CA VAL A 17 6.19 24.83 -0.23
C VAL A 17 5.11 25.82 -0.65
N SER A 18 4.56 26.60 0.30
CA SER A 18 3.58 27.65 -0.01
C SER A 18 4.13 28.72 -0.94
N GLU A 19 5.38 29.14 -0.77
CA GLU A 19 6.03 30.13 -1.64
C GLU A 19 6.23 29.57 -3.06
N ILE A 20 6.54 28.28 -3.18
CA ILE A 20 6.71 27.60 -4.46
C ILE A 20 5.36 27.40 -5.17
N THR A 21 4.31 27.00 -4.44
CA THR A 21 3.01 26.63 -5.04
C THR A 21 2.01 27.78 -5.12
N GLY A 22 2.23 28.87 -4.36
CA GLY A 22 1.28 29.97 -4.18
C GLY A 22 0.09 29.61 -3.29
N GLU A 23 0.10 28.45 -2.63
CA GLU A 23 -0.96 27.98 -1.76
C GLU A 23 -0.72 28.42 -0.30
N THR A 24 -1.76 28.38 0.55
CA THR A 24 -1.58 28.66 2.00
C THR A 24 -0.77 27.56 2.70
N LYS A 25 -0.10 27.89 3.81
CA LYS A 25 0.70 26.90 4.58
C LYS A 25 -0.13 25.69 5.01
N THR A 26 -1.39 25.93 5.36
CA THR A 26 -2.34 24.87 5.71
C THR A 26 -2.65 23.96 4.52
N GLU A 27 -2.83 24.56 3.34
CA GLU A 27 -3.14 23.83 2.12
C GLU A 27 -1.94 23.00 1.64
N ALA A 28 -0.74 23.56 1.72
CA ALA A 28 0.50 22.85 1.46
C ALA A 28 0.65 21.61 2.37
N ILE A 29 0.39 21.75 3.67
CA ILE A 29 0.43 20.63 4.62
C ILE A 29 -0.66 19.59 4.31
N ARG A 30 -1.90 20.04 4.05
CA ARG A 30 -3.02 19.15 3.71
C ARG A 30 -2.69 18.30 2.49
N ARG A 31 -2.19 18.92 1.43
CA ARG A 31 -1.83 18.26 0.17
C ARG A 31 -0.66 17.29 0.35
N ALA A 32 0.38 17.68 1.07
CA ALA A 32 1.52 16.80 1.36
C ALA A 32 1.10 15.54 2.15
N LEU A 33 0.17 15.68 3.10
CA LEU A 33 -0.37 14.54 3.85
C LEU A 33 -1.24 13.63 2.97
N GLU A 34 -2.06 14.19 2.09
CA GLU A 34 -2.86 13.42 1.13
C GLU A 34 -1.98 12.61 0.17
N GLU A 35 -0.94 13.23 -0.40
CA GLU A 35 0.02 12.55 -1.27
C GLU A 35 0.78 11.45 -0.54
N ARG A 36 1.16 11.69 0.72
CA ARG A 36 1.80 10.66 1.54
C ARG A 36 0.86 9.50 1.83
N LYS A 37 -0.40 9.79 2.19
CA LYS A 37 -1.45 8.78 2.42
C LYS A 37 -1.68 7.94 1.16
N GLN A 38 -1.81 8.57 0.00
CA GLN A 38 -2.00 7.87 -1.27
C GLN A 38 -0.82 6.97 -1.58
N ARG A 39 0.43 7.47 -1.48
CA ARG A 39 1.63 6.65 -1.70
C ARG A 39 1.69 5.43 -0.78
N LEU A 40 1.34 5.59 0.50
CA LEU A 40 1.30 4.49 1.46
C LEU A 40 0.17 3.50 1.14
N ALA A 41 -1.01 3.99 0.79
CA ALA A 41 -2.14 3.14 0.40
C ALA A 41 -1.81 2.28 -0.83
N PHE A 42 -1.17 2.85 -1.85
CA PHE A 42 -0.72 2.09 -3.02
C PHE A 42 0.33 1.02 -2.67
N HIS A 43 1.21 1.31 -1.71
CA HIS A 43 2.24 0.35 -1.28
C HIS A 43 1.61 -0.84 -0.55
N VAL A 44 0.73 -0.58 0.42
CA VAL A 44 0.01 -1.61 1.18
C VAL A 44 -0.86 -2.49 0.28
N VAL A 45 -1.56 -1.90 -0.69
CA VAL A 45 -2.39 -2.66 -1.65
C VAL A 45 -1.53 -3.57 -2.54
N ARG A 46 -0.33 -3.11 -2.95
CA ARG A 46 0.58 -3.95 -3.74
C ARG A 46 1.14 -5.13 -2.94
N GLU A 47 1.56 -4.88 -1.70
CA GLU A 47 2.11 -5.89 -0.81
C GLU A 47 1.07 -6.98 -0.53
N ASN A 48 -0.15 -6.57 -0.15
CA ASN A 48 -1.24 -7.51 0.12
C ASN A 48 -1.64 -8.31 -1.13
N ARG A 49 -1.68 -7.69 -2.32
CA ARG A 49 -2.11 -8.39 -3.54
C ARG A 49 -1.18 -9.54 -3.94
N ALA A 50 0.12 -9.42 -3.70
CA ALA A 50 1.07 -10.49 -3.97
C ALA A 50 0.88 -11.66 -2.99
N GLU A 51 0.65 -11.36 -1.72
CA GLU A 51 0.37 -12.34 -0.68
C GLU A 51 -0.99 -13.02 -0.88
N ASP A 52 -2.03 -12.26 -1.20
CA ASP A 52 -3.36 -12.77 -1.53
C ASP A 52 -3.31 -13.74 -2.74
N LEU A 53 -2.56 -13.38 -3.79
CA LEU A 53 -2.37 -14.23 -4.95
C LEU A 53 -1.61 -15.52 -4.58
N ARG A 54 -0.57 -15.42 -3.77
CA ARG A 54 0.18 -16.59 -3.28
C ARG A 54 -0.73 -17.51 -2.48
N HIS A 55 -1.52 -16.98 -1.55
CA HIS A 55 -2.47 -17.75 -0.76
C HIS A 55 -3.54 -18.42 -1.63
N PHE A 56 -4.04 -17.74 -2.66
CA PHE A 56 -4.97 -18.33 -3.63
C PHE A 56 -4.34 -19.50 -4.38
N LEU A 57 -3.11 -19.33 -4.90
CA LEU A 57 -2.39 -20.40 -5.62
C LEU A 57 -2.08 -21.60 -4.71
N GLU A 58 -1.71 -21.37 -3.45
CA GLU A 58 -1.45 -22.43 -2.47
C GLU A 58 -2.72 -23.23 -2.12
N ARG A 59 -3.84 -22.55 -1.92
CA ARG A 59 -5.10 -23.18 -1.49
C ARG A 59 -5.82 -23.88 -2.62
N GLU A 60 -6.07 -23.16 -3.71
CA GLU A 60 -6.95 -23.63 -4.77
C GLU A 60 -6.17 -24.41 -5.84
N VAL A 61 -5.04 -23.86 -6.30
CA VAL A 61 -4.31 -24.43 -7.44
C VAL A 61 -3.44 -25.61 -7.01
N TRP A 62 -2.67 -25.49 -5.93
CA TRP A 62 -1.80 -26.58 -5.48
C TRP A 62 -2.56 -27.79 -4.95
N SER A 63 -3.75 -27.58 -4.37
CA SER A 63 -4.64 -28.66 -3.94
C SER A 63 -5.10 -29.51 -5.14
N VAL A 64 -5.56 -28.85 -6.22
CA VAL A 64 -6.04 -29.52 -7.44
C VAL A 64 -4.92 -30.28 -8.15
N ILE A 65 -3.72 -29.69 -8.26
CA ILE A 65 -2.60 -30.37 -8.92
C ILE A 65 -2.13 -31.59 -8.10
N ARG A 66 -2.10 -31.50 -6.77
CA ARG A 66 -1.79 -32.67 -5.92
C ARG A 66 -2.83 -33.77 -6.07
N ALA A 67 -4.12 -33.44 -6.00
CA ALA A 67 -5.19 -34.43 -6.19
C ALA A 67 -5.09 -35.17 -7.54
N ARG A 68 -4.74 -34.43 -8.61
CA ARG A 68 -4.55 -34.98 -9.96
C ARG A 68 -3.23 -35.75 -10.14
N ALA A 69 -2.18 -35.40 -9.38
CA ALA A 69 -0.91 -36.12 -9.40
C ALA A 69 -1.00 -37.46 -8.64
N THR A 70 -1.81 -37.51 -7.58
CA THR A 70 -2.05 -38.75 -6.79
C THR A 70 -2.89 -39.76 -7.58
N SER A 71 -3.86 -39.32 -8.38
CA SER A 71 -4.67 -40.22 -9.21
C SER A 71 -3.90 -40.89 -10.36
N ARG A 72 -2.79 -40.29 -10.83
CA ARG A 72 -1.90 -40.91 -11.85
C ARG A 72 -0.92 -41.94 -11.29
N ARG A 73 -0.77 -42.06 -9.97
CA ARG A 73 0.12 -43.06 -9.32
C ARG A 73 -0.61 -44.25 -8.69
N GLY A 74 -1.93 -44.36 -8.88
CA GLY A 74 -2.75 -45.47 -8.37
C GLY A 74 -3.16 -46.52 -9.41
N GLY A 75 -2.54 -46.52 -10.60
CA GLY A 75 -2.94 -47.37 -11.72
C GLY A 75 -1.86 -48.36 -12.15
N VAL A 76 -1.24 -49.11 -11.24
CA VAL A 76 -0.58 -50.39 -11.56
C VAL A 76 -0.72 -51.35 -10.37
N ARG A 77 -1.55 -52.38 -10.61
CA ARG A 77 -1.81 -53.62 -9.84
C ARG A 77 -2.67 -53.52 -8.58
#